data_AF-A0A0V1CRF5-F1
#
_entry.id   AF-A0A0V1CRF5-F1
#
_cell.length_a   1.000
_cell.length_b   1.000
_cell.length_c   1.000
_cell.angle_alpha   90.00
_cell.angle_beta   90.00
_cell.angle_gamma   90.00
#
_symmetry.space_group_name_H-M   'P 1'
#
loop_
_entity.id
_entity.type
_entity.pdbx_description
1 polymer ?
#
loop_
_entity_poly.entity_id
_entity_poly.type
_entity_poly.pdbx_seq_one_letter_code
_entity_poly.pdbx_strand_id
1 'polypeptide(L)'
;MTIANKRRKMNESGNVKHKLEINLHSSAPLNEEGLMNRKLPEELILRIFSYLDIVSLCRCAQVCRTWNILALDGSNWQNVDLFQFQKDIKASVVENLAKRCGGFLKKLSLRGCESVQDGALDTFARKCNFIEELNLEKCKRLSDSTCESLGLHCKRLRVLNLDCISGITERGLKFISDGCPNLEWLNISWCNHISDEGLEAIAKGSKRMKALICKGCTGLTDEGLRHVGEHCHDLRVLNLQSCSHITDQGISYIANGCHRLDYLCLSMCSRITDRALQSLSLGCQLLKDLEVSGCSLLTDSGFHALAKNCHDLERMDLEDCSLITDQTASHLATGCRNLIELSLSHCELITDEGIRSLAQGLSAQEKLNVLELDNCPLITDQALESLQECRTLTRIELYDCQQVTRSGIRRFKQNLPTVMVHAYFAPATPPVHQRRNQHRYCRCCVII
;
A
#
# COMPACT_ATOMS: atom_id res chain seq x y z
N MET A 1 67.07 -27.74 39.87
CA MET A 1 66.82 -26.28 39.92
C MET A 1 65.38 -26.08 39.42
N THR A 2 64.30 -26.37 40.16
CA THR A 2 63.92 -25.93 41.53
C THR A 2 64.03 -24.40 41.61
N ILE A 3 62.98 -23.59 41.85
CA ILE A 3 61.93 -23.56 42.88
C ILE A 3 60.83 -22.59 42.34
N ALA A 4 59.53 -22.88 42.21
CA ALA A 4 58.48 -23.30 43.15
C ALA A 4 57.90 -22.19 44.06
N ASN A 5 56.60 -21.91 43.87
CA ASN A 5 55.55 -21.61 44.87
C ASN A 5 54.25 -21.31 44.08
N LYS A 6 53.14 -22.07 44.03
CA LYS A 6 52.48 -23.13 44.80
C LYS A 6 52.03 -22.77 46.22
N ARG A 7 50.75 -22.37 46.34
CA ARG A 7 49.69 -22.75 47.34
C ARG A 7 48.51 -21.77 47.13
N ARG A 8 47.21 -22.13 47.14
CA ARG A 8 46.46 -23.30 47.63
C ARG A 8 45.09 -23.41 46.91
N LYS A 9 44.53 -24.64 46.95
CA LYS A 9 43.26 -25.15 46.38
C LYS A 9 41.99 -24.79 47.19
N MET A 10 40.83 -25.08 46.55
CA MET A 10 39.42 -25.34 47.01
C MET A 10 38.45 -24.20 46.64
N ASN A 11 37.30 -24.33 45.95
CA ASN A 11 36.36 -25.43 45.59
C ASN A 11 35.63 -25.05 44.27
N GLU A 12 35.46 -25.95 43.28
CA GLU A 12 34.25 -26.72 42.89
C GLU A 12 33.06 -25.96 42.24
N SER A 13 32.48 -26.62 41.20
CA SER A 13 31.24 -26.36 40.41
C SER A 13 31.29 -25.25 39.33
N GLY A 14 30.84 -25.41 38.07
CA GLY A 14 30.20 -26.49 37.31
C GLY A 14 29.78 -25.97 35.90
N ASN A 15 29.43 -26.89 34.99
CA ASN A 15 28.83 -26.74 33.63
C ASN A 15 29.72 -26.29 32.46
N VAL A 16 30.31 -27.20 31.66
CA VAL A 16 29.77 -28.20 30.68
C VAL A 16 29.37 -27.57 29.33
N LYS A 17 30.26 -27.75 28.34
CA LYS A 17 29.98 -27.64 26.91
C LYS A 17 29.31 -28.93 26.44
N HIS A 18 28.05 -28.88 26.02
CA HIS A 18 27.41 -30.03 25.36
C HIS A 18 27.75 -30.07 23.87
N LYS A 19 28.58 -31.05 23.51
CA LYS A 19 28.72 -31.60 22.15
C LYS A 19 27.54 -32.57 21.99
N LEU A 20 26.66 -32.33 21.02
CA LEU A 20 25.57 -33.25 20.67
C LEU A 20 26.17 -34.42 19.86
N GLU A 21 26.44 -35.53 20.53
CA GLU A 21 26.58 -36.84 19.89
C GLU A 21 25.18 -37.39 19.62
N ILE A 22 24.89 -37.67 18.35
CA ILE A 22 23.61 -38.24 17.89
C ILE A 22 23.68 -39.75 18.14
N ASN A 23 22.92 -40.22 19.12
CA ASN A 23 22.73 -41.65 19.39
C ASN A 23 21.86 -42.28 18.29
N LEU A 24 22.50 -42.99 17.36
CA LEU A 24 21.86 -43.88 16.39
C LEU A 24 21.48 -45.18 17.12
N HIS A 25 20.34 -45.21 17.80
CA HIS A 25 19.47 -46.39 18.05
C HIS A 25 18.48 -46.09 19.18
N SER A 26 17.28 -45.64 18.81
CA SER A 26 16.07 -45.86 19.60
C SER A 26 14.86 -45.77 18.68
N SER A 27 14.31 -46.93 18.30
CA SER A 27 12.96 -47.04 17.77
C SER A 27 11.97 -46.79 18.93
N ALA A 28 11.27 -45.65 18.91
CA ALA A 28 10.21 -45.38 19.87
C ALA A 28 9.03 -46.36 19.67
N PRO A 29 8.36 -46.82 20.74
CA PRO A 29 7.25 -47.75 20.64
C PRO A 29 6.03 -47.13 19.93
N LEU A 30 5.33 -47.93 19.12
CA LEU A 30 4.15 -47.59 18.29
C LEU A 30 2.96 -46.95 19.04
N ASN A 31 3.02 -46.79 20.36
CA ASN A 31 1.94 -46.26 21.20
C ASN A 31 2.08 -44.76 21.54
N GLU A 32 3.15 -44.08 21.12
CA GLU A 32 3.36 -42.63 21.38
C GLU A 32 3.07 -41.73 20.18
N GLU A 33 2.67 -42.27 19.02
CA GLU A 33 2.22 -41.43 17.91
C GLU A 33 0.83 -40.87 18.21
N GLY A 34 0.75 -39.54 18.36
CA GLY A 34 -0.49 -38.82 18.59
C GLY A 34 -1.58 -39.19 17.58
N LEU A 35 -2.84 -39.22 18.03
CA LEU A 35 -4.00 -39.71 17.28
C LEU A 35 -4.10 -39.15 15.85
N MET A 36 -3.67 -37.90 15.66
CA MET A 36 -3.61 -37.21 14.39
C MET A 36 -2.72 -37.93 13.36
N ASN A 37 -1.50 -38.32 13.74
CA ASN A 37 -0.54 -38.99 12.85
C ASN A 37 -0.99 -40.40 12.46
N ARG A 38 -1.84 -41.02 13.29
CA ARG A 38 -2.36 -42.36 13.05
C ARG A 38 -3.64 -42.39 12.22
N LYS A 39 -4.40 -41.27 12.21
CA LYS A 39 -5.75 -41.22 11.62
C LYS A 39 -5.83 -40.38 10.36
N LEU A 40 -4.94 -39.41 10.16
CA LEU A 40 -4.93 -38.56 8.98
C LEU A 40 -3.81 -38.98 8.01
N PRO A 41 -4.11 -39.08 6.70
CA PRO A 41 -3.09 -39.15 5.66
C PRO A 41 -2.19 -37.91 5.67
N GLU A 42 -0.95 -38.04 5.18
CA GLU A 42 0.03 -36.95 5.10
C GLU A 42 -0.52 -35.75 4.31
N GLU A 43 -1.31 -35.99 3.27
CA GLU A 43 -1.91 -34.95 2.43
C GLU A 43 -2.90 -34.08 3.22
N LEU A 44 -3.65 -34.68 4.16
CA LEU A 44 -4.56 -33.93 5.02
C LEU A 44 -3.80 -33.15 6.11
N ILE A 45 -2.69 -33.70 6.62
CA ILE A 45 -1.83 -32.99 7.57
C ILE A 45 -1.15 -31.80 6.89
N LEU A 46 -0.64 -31.97 5.67
CA LEU A 46 -0.12 -30.87 4.85
C LEU A 46 -1.20 -29.83 4.56
N ARG A 47 -2.43 -30.26 4.27
CA ARG A 47 -3.55 -29.35 4.10
C ARG A 47 -3.80 -28.54 5.38
N ILE A 48 -3.72 -29.15 6.55
CA ILE A 48 -3.84 -28.44 7.84
C ILE A 48 -2.67 -27.45 8.03
N PHE A 49 -1.44 -27.89 7.77
CA PHE A 49 -0.24 -27.06 7.89
C PHE A 49 -0.25 -25.86 6.94
N SER A 50 -0.89 -25.98 5.77
CA SER A 50 -1.04 -24.88 4.82
C SER A 50 -1.85 -23.68 5.35
N TYR A 51 -2.58 -23.84 6.47
CA TYR A 51 -3.29 -22.77 7.16
C TYR A 51 -2.50 -22.14 8.32
N LEU A 52 -1.33 -22.68 8.66
CA LEU A 52 -0.51 -22.20 9.77
C LEU A 52 0.42 -21.07 9.32
N ASP A 53 0.64 -20.09 10.19
CA ASP A 53 1.69 -19.09 9.99
C ASP A 53 3.09 -19.72 10.09
N ILE A 54 4.10 -19.00 9.60
CA ILE A 54 5.50 -19.48 9.59
C ILE A 54 6.02 -19.78 11.01
N VAL A 55 5.63 -18.99 12.04
CA VAL A 55 6.06 -19.24 13.43
C VAL A 55 5.52 -20.59 13.90
N SER A 56 4.25 -20.84 13.62
CA SER A 56 3.50 -22.03 13.98
C SER A 56 4.02 -23.25 13.21
N LEU A 57 4.36 -23.11 11.93
CA LEU A 57 5.05 -24.15 11.15
C LEU A 57 6.43 -24.48 11.75
N CYS A 58 7.20 -23.46 12.14
CA CYS A 58 8.50 -23.68 12.80
C CYS A 58 8.35 -24.41 14.14
N ARG A 59 7.27 -24.15 14.89
CA ARG A 59 6.93 -24.87 16.12
C ARG A 59 6.48 -26.31 15.83
N CYS A 60 5.65 -26.50 14.80
CA CYS A 60 5.22 -27.84 14.36
C CYS A 60 6.41 -28.71 13.97
N ALA A 61 7.40 -28.11 13.31
CA ALA A 61 8.62 -28.81 12.93
C ALA A 61 9.43 -29.34 14.14
N GLN A 62 9.16 -28.88 15.35
CA GLN A 62 9.83 -29.30 16.58
C GLN A 62 9.05 -30.38 17.36
N VAL A 63 7.85 -30.77 16.90
CA VAL A 63 6.96 -31.70 17.63
C VAL A 63 7.42 -33.15 17.51
N CYS A 64 7.60 -33.66 16.29
CA CYS A 64 8.08 -35.03 16.03
C CYS A 64 8.74 -35.12 14.64
N ARG A 65 9.34 -36.28 14.31
CA ARG A 65 10.02 -36.47 13.01
C ARG A 65 9.07 -36.31 11.81
N THR A 66 7.87 -36.87 11.90
CA THR A 66 6.85 -36.75 10.83
C THR A 66 6.44 -35.30 10.64
N TRP A 67 6.13 -34.58 11.73
CA TRP A 67 5.78 -33.16 11.66
C TRP A 67 6.95 -32.30 11.21
N ASN A 68 8.19 -32.66 11.53
CA ASN A 68 9.37 -32.00 11.00
C ASN A 68 9.42 -32.07 9.47
N ILE A 69 9.22 -33.25 8.89
CA ILE A 69 9.19 -33.43 7.44
C ILE A 69 8.02 -32.67 6.83
N LEU A 70 6.81 -32.85 7.36
CA LEU A 70 5.60 -32.25 6.79
C LEU A 70 5.58 -30.72 6.96
N ALA A 71 5.97 -30.17 8.10
CA ALA A 71 6.02 -28.73 8.32
C ALA A 71 7.09 -28.04 7.46
N LEU A 72 8.14 -28.78 7.08
CA LEU A 72 9.20 -28.30 6.19
C LEU A 72 8.94 -28.60 4.72
N ASP A 73 7.82 -29.25 4.38
CA ASP A 73 7.43 -29.49 2.99
C ASP A 73 7.23 -28.17 2.24
N GLY A 74 7.81 -28.05 1.04
CA GLY A 74 7.82 -26.82 0.26
C GLY A 74 6.43 -26.26 -0.06
N SER A 75 5.39 -27.11 -0.11
CA SER A 75 4.00 -26.66 -0.34
C SER A 75 3.45 -25.76 0.76
N ASN A 76 3.98 -25.86 1.99
CA ASN A 76 3.62 -25.00 3.11
C ASN A 76 4.30 -23.62 3.06
N TRP A 77 5.31 -23.45 2.21
CA TRP A 77 6.14 -22.24 2.12
C TRP A 77 5.97 -21.50 0.79
N GLN A 78 4.81 -21.62 0.14
CA GLN A 78 4.56 -20.92 -1.12
C GLN A 78 4.48 -19.40 -0.95
N ASN A 79 4.01 -18.94 0.21
CA ASN A 79 3.82 -17.53 0.54
C ASN A 79 4.56 -17.21 1.83
N VAL A 80 5.60 -16.38 1.75
CA VAL A 80 6.44 -16.05 2.90
C VAL A 80 6.54 -14.54 3.04
N ASP A 81 6.18 -14.01 4.22
CA ASP A 81 6.41 -12.61 4.58
C ASP A 81 7.33 -12.56 5.80
N LEU A 82 8.59 -12.16 5.60
CA LEU A 82 9.56 -12.20 6.68
C LEU A 82 9.57 -10.93 7.55
N PHE A 83 8.90 -9.84 7.15
CA PHE A 83 8.92 -8.59 7.91
C PHE A 83 8.29 -8.74 9.31
N GLN A 84 7.30 -9.63 9.45
CA GLN A 84 6.62 -9.89 10.73
C GLN A 84 7.54 -10.51 11.79
N PHE A 85 8.72 -11.02 11.40
CA PHE A 85 9.64 -11.76 12.27
C PHE A 85 10.74 -10.86 12.83
N GLN A 86 11.38 -10.08 11.97
CA GLN A 86 12.50 -9.24 12.33
C GLN A 86 12.63 -8.09 11.33
N LYS A 87 12.74 -6.86 11.84
CA LYS A 87 12.92 -5.66 10.99
C LYS A 87 14.21 -5.68 10.18
N ASP A 88 15.23 -6.41 10.62
CA ASP A 88 16.51 -6.50 9.93
C ASP A 88 16.99 -7.95 9.82
N ILE A 89 16.76 -8.54 8.65
CA ILE A 89 17.02 -9.95 8.37
C ILE A 89 18.39 -10.13 7.75
N LYS A 90 19.20 -10.99 8.37
CA LYS A 90 20.51 -11.35 7.83
C LYS A 90 20.38 -12.06 6.48
N ALA A 91 21.29 -11.76 5.56
CA ALA A 91 21.42 -12.41 4.25
C ALA A 91 21.33 -13.96 4.32
N SER A 92 21.94 -14.57 5.34
CA SER A 92 21.92 -16.02 5.54
C SER A 92 20.52 -16.61 5.68
N VAL A 93 19.55 -15.87 6.20
CA VAL A 93 18.16 -16.32 6.34
C VAL A 93 17.50 -16.42 4.97
N VAL A 94 17.69 -15.41 4.12
CA VAL A 94 17.18 -15.38 2.74
C VAL A 94 17.80 -16.52 1.93
N GLU A 95 19.11 -16.74 2.05
CA GLU A 95 19.78 -17.85 1.37
C GLU A 95 19.31 -19.22 1.85
N ASN A 96 19.11 -19.39 3.15
CA ASN A 96 18.62 -20.65 3.71
C ASN A 96 17.17 -20.93 3.31
N LEU A 97 16.34 -19.88 3.27
CA LEU A 97 14.98 -19.97 2.74
C LEU A 97 15.01 -20.39 1.27
N ALA A 98 15.86 -19.74 0.46
CA ALA A 98 16.00 -20.06 -0.95
C ALA A 98 16.44 -21.53 -1.18
N LYS A 99 17.41 -22.00 -0.41
CA LYS A 99 17.89 -23.40 -0.48
C LYS A 99 16.82 -24.40 -0.06
N ARG A 100 15.95 -24.03 0.89
CA ARG A 100 14.91 -24.91 1.44
C ARG A 100 13.65 -24.94 0.58
N CYS A 101 13.09 -23.78 0.29
CA CYS A 101 11.82 -23.66 -0.43
C CYS A 101 12.01 -23.86 -1.93
N GLY A 102 13.15 -23.40 -2.47
CA GLY A 102 13.51 -23.56 -3.88
C GLY A 102 12.35 -23.27 -4.82
N GLY A 103 12.00 -24.27 -5.64
CA GLY A 103 10.98 -24.12 -6.67
C GLY A 103 9.53 -24.06 -6.20
N PHE A 104 9.24 -24.19 -4.90
CA PHE A 104 7.88 -24.08 -4.38
C PHE A 104 7.49 -22.65 -4.02
N LEU A 105 8.47 -21.77 -3.77
CA LEU A 105 8.20 -20.41 -3.33
C LEU A 105 7.64 -19.58 -4.50
N LYS A 106 6.43 -19.07 -4.32
CA LYS A 106 5.72 -18.25 -5.32
C LYS A 106 5.63 -16.79 -4.91
N LYS A 107 5.58 -16.50 -3.60
CA LYS A 107 5.49 -15.15 -3.06
C LYS A 107 6.46 -14.95 -1.92
N LEU A 108 7.27 -13.90 -2.01
CA LEU A 108 8.18 -13.51 -0.93
C LEU A 108 8.08 -12.01 -0.65
N SER A 109 7.91 -11.65 0.61
CA SER A 109 8.07 -10.29 1.11
C SER A 109 9.29 -10.19 2.02
N LEU A 110 10.22 -9.31 1.63
CA LEU A 110 11.39 -8.86 2.38
C LEU A 110 11.26 -7.37 2.75
N ARG A 111 10.04 -6.83 2.78
CA ARG A 111 9.78 -5.42 3.08
C ARG A 111 10.57 -4.96 4.31
N GLY A 112 11.23 -3.82 4.20
CA GLY A 112 11.97 -3.19 5.30
C GLY A 112 13.25 -3.91 5.74
N CYS A 113 13.66 -4.99 5.07
CA CYS A 113 14.87 -5.73 5.44
C CYS A 113 16.14 -5.03 4.95
N GLU A 114 16.55 -3.96 5.65
CA GLU A 114 17.60 -3.05 5.18
C GLU A 114 19.01 -3.68 5.04
N SER A 115 19.33 -4.76 5.77
CA SER A 115 20.65 -5.43 5.65
C SER A 115 20.77 -6.40 4.48
N VAL A 116 19.69 -6.73 3.79
CA VAL A 116 19.71 -7.66 2.65
C VAL A 116 20.48 -7.02 1.48
N GLN A 117 21.40 -7.80 0.89
CA GLN A 117 22.32 -7.37 -0.17
C GLN A 117 22.09 -8.17 -1.46
N ASP A 118 22.61 -7.66 -2.57
CA ASP A 118 22.47 -8.27 -3.90
C ASP A 118 22.90 -9.75 -3.94
N GLY A 119 23.98 -10.15 -3.26
CA GLY A 119 24.44 -11.54 -3.27
C GLY A 119 23.43 -12.55 -2.68
N ALA A 120 22.64 -12.12 -1.69
CA ALA A 120 21.58 -12.95 -1.13
C ALA A 120 20.43 -13.11 -2.12
N LEU A 121 20.07 -12.02 -2.83
CA LEU A 121 19.02 -12.02 -3.85
C LEU A 121 19.45 -12.76 -5.12
N ASP A 122 20.72 -12.75 -5.46
CA ASP A 122 21.29 -13.53 -6.54
C ASP A 122 21.17 -15.04 -6.24
N THR A 123 21.59 -15.46 -5.05
CA THR A 123 21.41 -16.85 -4.59
C THR A 123 19.93 -17.24 -4.57
N PHE A 124 19.07 -16.34 -4.10
CA PHE A 124 17.63 -16.53 -4.10
C PHE A 124 17.08 -16.71 -5.52
N ALA A 125 17.39 -15.80 -6.43
CA ALA A 125 16.88 -15.79 -7.80
C ALA A 125 17.24 -17.08 -8.54
N ARG A 126 18.43 -17.64 -8.30
CA ARG A 126 18.89 -18.91 -8.91
C ARG A 126 18.20 -20.17 -8.37
N LYS A 127 17.64 -20.11 -7.15
CA LYS A 127 17.02 -21.27 -6.48
C LYS A 127 15.49 -21.22 -6.54
N CYS A 128 14.92 -20.01 -6.58
CA CYS A 128 13.49 -19.75 -6.53
C CYS A 128 12.93 -19.28 -7.88
N ASN A 129 13.26 -20.00 -8.96
CA ASN A 129 12.94 -19.59 -10.34
C ASN A 129 11.43 -19.57 -10.67
N PHE A 130 10.60 -20.10 -9.77
CA PHE A 130 9.14 -20.11 -9.87
C PHE A 130 8.47 -18.95 -9.11
N ILE A 131 9.26 -18.00 -8.58
CA ILE A 131 8.72 -16.82 -7.92
C ILE A 131 7.82 -16.03 -8.87
N GLU A 132 6.63 -15.68 -8.38
CA GLU A 132 5.61 -14.93 -9.10
C GLU A 132 5.46 -13.51 -8.49
N GLU A 133 5.65 -13.37 -7.18
CA GLU A 133 5.51 -12.09 -6.48
C GLU A 133 6.68 -11.84 -5.54
N LEU A 134 7.34 -10.70 -5.67
CA LEU A 134 8.49 -10.33 -4.84
C LEU A 134 8.33 -8.89 -4.34
N ASN A 135 8.30 -8.72 -3.02
CA ASN A 135 8.27 -7.41 -2.38
C ASN A 135 9.61 -7.11 -1.69
N LEU A 136 10.32 -6.11 -2.21
CA LEU A 136 11.61 -5.63 -1.75
C LEU A 136 11.56 -4.20 -1.20
N GLU A 137 10.36 -3.67 -0.92
CA GLU A 137 10.18 -2.29 -0.43
C GLU A 137 11.18 -1.99 0.70
N LYS A 138 11.86 -0.84 0.62
CA LYS A 138 12.84 -0.33 1.60
C LYS A 138 14.05 -1.23 1.84
N CYS A 139 14.36 -2.18 0.95
CA CYS A 139 15.63 -2.90 0.96
C CYS A 139 16.76 -2.02 0.38
N LYS A 140 17.22 -1.03 1.15
CA LYS A 140 18.09 0.07 0.69
C LYS A 140 19.48 -0.31 0.18
N ARG A 141 19.94 -1.54 0.45
CA ARG A 141 21.26 -2.05 0.03
C ARG A 141 21.22 -2.86 -1.27
N LEU A 142 20.08 -2.89 -1.95
CA LEU A 142 19.95 -3.51 -3.25
C LEU A 142 20.29 -2.53 -4.36
N SER A 143 20.79 -3.07 -5.47
CA SER A 143 21.18 -2.32 -6.65
C SER A 143 20.67 -3.00 -7.93
N ASP A 144 21.03 -2.46 -9.08
CA ASP A 144 20.74 -3.06 -10.40
C ASP A 144 21.19 -4.52 -10.52
N SER A 145 22.21 -4.97 -9.75
CA SER A 145 22.63 -6.37 -9.71
C SER A 145 21.54 -7.33 -9.23
N THR A 146 20.66 -6.89 -8.33
CA THR A 146 19.48 -7.68 -7.96
C THR A 146 18.53 -7.81 -9.15
N CYS A 147 18.25 -6.71 -9.85
CA CYS A 147 17.39 -6.73 -11.04
C CYS A 147 17.98 -7.58 -12.17
N GLU A 148 19.30 -7.56 -12.37
CA GLU A 148 20.01 -8.44 -13.30
C GLU A 148 19.77 -9.92 -12.95
N SER A 149 19.97 -10.27 -11.67
CA SER A 149 19.78 -11.64 -11.18
C SER A 149 18.33 -12.12 -11.35
N LEU A 150 17.37 -11.25 -11.01
CA LEU A 150 15.94 -11.53 -11.21
C LEU A 150 15.63 -11.69 -12.71
N GLY A 151 16.12 -10.78 -13.55
CA GLY A 151 15.94 -10.83 -14.99
C GLY A 151 16.51 -12.11 -15.62
N LEU A 152 17.65 -12.60 -15.12
CA LEU A 152 18.27 -13.84 -15.61
C LEU A 152 17.47 -15.09 -15.22
N HIS A 153 16.94 -15.17 -14.00
CA HIS A 153 16.47 -16.43 -13.42
C HIS A 153 14.95 -16.50 -13.16
N CYS A 154 14.26 -15.38 -12.94
CA CYS A 154 12.89 -15.33 -12.45
C CYS A 154 11.87 -15.02 -13.58
N LYS A 155 11.72 -15.94 -14.53
CA LYS A 155 10.88 -15.75 -15.75
C LYS A 155 9.36 -15.74 -15.50
N ARG A 156 8.93 -16.15 -14.31
CA ARG A 156 7.53 -16.20 -13.88
C ARG A 156 7.11 -15.00 -13.03
N LEU A 157 8.01 -14.05 -12.81
CA LEU A 157 7.71 -12.87 -12.00
C LEU A 157 6.58 -12.05 -12.65
N ARG A 158 5.56 -11.76 -11.85
CA ARG A 158 4.34 -11.02 -12.21
C ARG A 158 4.16 -9.76 -11.40
N VAL A 159 4.57 -9.78 -10.13
CA VAL A 159 4.47 -8.65 -9.20
C VAL A 159 5.85 -8.36 -8.63
N LEU A 160 6.31 -7.13 -8.80
CA LEU A 160 7.60 -6.69 -8.25
C LEU A 160 7.45 -5.33 -7.56
N ASN A 161 7.77 -5.28 -6.26
CA ASN A 161 7.82 -4.03 -5.50
C ASN A 161 9.26 -3.64 -5.20
N LEU A 162 9.69 -2.49 -5.73
CA LEU A 162 11.01 -1.88 -5.58
C LEU A 162 10.95 -0.52 -4.87
N ASP A 163 9.83 -0.21 -4.19
CA ASP A 163 9.62 1.06 -3.50
C ASP A 163 10.76 1.42 -2.53
N CYS A 164 11.24 2.66 -2.59
CA CYS A 164 12.31 3.21 -1.76
C CYS A 164 13.66 2.47 -1.88
N ILE A 165 14.01 1.96 -3.06
CA ILE A 165 15.33 1.37 -3.34
C ILE A 165 16.14 2.33 -4.23
N SER A 166 16.88 3.23 -3.60
CA SER A 166 17.69 4.25 -4.32
C SER A 166 18.84 3.68 -5.14
N GLY A 167 19.24 2.41 -4.94
CA GLY A 167 20.31 1.78 -5.72
C GLY A 167 19.88 1.27 -7.09
N ILE A 168 18.59 1.32 -7.42
CA ILE A 168 18.04 0.87 -8.70
C ILE A 168 17.91 2.06 -9.66
N THR A 169 18.40 1.87 -10.88
CA THR A 169 18.40 2.84 -11.97
C THR A 169 17.60 2.33 -13.17
N GLU A 170 17.57 3.10 -14.27
CA GLU A 170 17.01 2.64 -15.54
C GLU A 170 17.66 1.33 -16.05
N ARG A 171 18.91 1.04 -15.69
CA ARG A 171 19.58 -0.23 -16.06
C ARG A 171 18.94 -1.43 -15.37
N GLY A 172 18.61 -1.29 -14.08
CA GLY A 172 17.88 -2.31 -13.34
C GLY A 172 16.54 -2.63 -13.99
N LEU A 173 15.78 -1.59 -14.36
CA LEU A 173 14.52 -1.76 -15.07
C LEU A 173 14.69 -2.43 -16.43
N LYS A 174 15.77 -2.13 -17.15
CA LYS A 174 16.09 -2.81 -18.41
C LYS A 174 16.29 -4.31 -18.22
N PHE A 175 17.00 -4.75 -17.19
CA PHE A 175 17.15 -6.18 -16.89
C PHE A 175 15.82 -6.87 -16.59
N ILE A 176 14.93 -6.20 -15.86
CA ILE A 176 13.58 -6.70 -15.58
C ILE A 176 12.76 -6.78 -16.87
N SER A 177 12.77 -5.74 -17.70
CA SER A 177 12.11 -5.72 -19.01
C SER A 177 12.56 -6.88 -19.90
N ASP A 178 13.88 -7.08 -20.02
CA ASP A 178 14.46 -8.09 -20.91
C ASP A 178 14.27 -9.52 -20.35
N GLY A 179 14.06 -9.64 -19.02
CA GLY A 179 14.08 -10.90 -18.30
C GLY A 179 12.74 -11.43 -17.82
N CYS A 180 11.76 -10.58 -17.55
CA CYS A 180 10.50 -10.90 -16.87
C CYS A 180 9.28 -10.56 -17.74
N PRO A 181 8.99 -11.33 -18.80
CA PRO A 181 7.97 -10.99 -19.80
C PRO A 181 6.52 -11.05 -19.30
N ASN A 182 6.29 -11.65 -18.12
CA ASN A 182 4.96 -11.82 -17.53
C ASN A 182 4.65 -10.76 -16.47
N LEU A 183 5.46 -9.70 -16.35
CA LEU A 183 5.26 -8.67 -15.35
C LEU A 183 3.92 -7.94 -15.58
N GLU A 184 3.07 -7.94 -14.55
CA GLU A 184 1.74 -7.33 -14.57
C GLU A 184 1.63 -6.16 -13.57
N TRP A 185 2.43 -6.16 -12.51
CA TRP A 185 2.41 -5.14 -11.46
C TRP A 185 3.84 -4.76 -11.09
N LEU A 186 4.14 -3.47 -11.19
CA LEU A 186 5.44 -2.92 -10.84
C LEU A 186 5.27 -1.67 -9.97
N ASN A 187 5.98 -1.63 -8.84
CA ASN A 187 6.13 -0.42 -8.05
C ASN A 187 7.60 -0.01 -7.99
N ILE A 188 7.87 1.21 -8.45
CA ILE A 188 9.19 1.85 -8.50
C ILE A 188 9.20 3.18 -7.74
N SER A 189 8.27 3.35 -6.80
CA SER A 189 8.11 4.60 -6.05
C SER A 189 9.40 5.01 -5.33
N TRP A 190 9.69 6.30 -5.33
CA TRP A 190 10.86 6.91 -4.68
C TRP A 190 12.21 6.34 -5.15
N CYS A 191 12.26 5.76 -6.35
CA CYS A 191 13.49 5.40 -7.04
C CYS A 191 13.99 6.58 -7.87
N ASN A 192 14.73 7.49 -7.23
CA ASN A 192 15.10 8.80 -7.78
C ASN A 192 16.00 8.77 -9.03
N HIS A 193 16.57 7.62 -9.37
CA HIS A 193 17.42 7.43 -10.56
C HIS A 193 16.68 6.71 -11.70
N ILE A 194 15.35 6.80 -11.73
CA ILE A 194 14.54 6.30 -12.84
C ILE A 194 13.98 7.50 -13.62
N SER A 195 14.24 7.48 -14.92
CA SER A 195 13.79 8.47 -15.90
C SER A 195 12.84 7.85 -16.94
N ASP A 196 12.48 8.62 -17.95
CA ASP A 196 11.65 8.17 -19.08
C ASP A 196 12.25 6.95 -19.81
N GLU A 197 13.58 6.80 -19.86
CA GLU A 197 14.24 5.62 -20.46
C GLU A 197 13.90 4.33 -19.70
N GLY A 198 13.79 4.42 -18.37
CA GLY A 198 13.39 3.29 -17.54
C GLY A 198 11.94 2.87 -17.80
N LEU A 199 11.03 3.83 -17.95
CA LEU A 199 9.64 3.55 -18.33
C LEU A 199 9.53 3.04 -19.76
N GLU A 200 10.31 3.56 -20.69
CA GLU A 200 10.37 3.07 -22.07
C GLU A 200 10.73 1.59 -22.11
N ALA A 201 11.78 1.20 -21.38
CA ALA A 201 12.19 -0.21 -21.27
C ALA A 201 11.04 -1.08 -20.76
N ILE A 202 10.45 -0.73 -19.60
CA ILE A 202 9.35 -1.49 -19.01
C ILE A 202 8.13 -1.57 -19.94
N ALA A 203 7.71 -0.46 -20.54
CA ALA A 203 6.56 -0.43 -21.44
C ALA A 203 6.79 -1.28 -22.71
N LYS A 204 8.02 -1.30 -23.23
CA LYS A 204 8.37 -2.15 -24.38
C LYS A 204 8.44 -3.64 -24.01
N GLY A 205 9.04 -4.00 -22.88
CA GLY A 205 9.22 -5.40 -22.48
C GLY A 205 7.98 -6.06 -21.85
N SER A 206 7.21 -5.32 -21.06
CA SER A 206 6.13 -5.86 -20.23
C SER A 206 4.75 -5.63 -20.82
N LYS A 207 4.39 -6.37 -21.88
CA LYS A 207 3.12 -6.22 -22.60
C LYS A 207 1.85 -6.58 -21.81
N ARG A 208 2.01 -7.14 -20.61
CA ARG A 208 0.90 -7.52 -19.70
C ARG A 208 0.75 -6.58 -18.51
N MET A 209 1.38 -5.40 -18.57
CA MET A 209 1.32 -4.43 -17.49
C MET A 209 -0.13 -4.02 -17.20
N LYS A 210 -0.56 -4.26 -15.96
CA LYS A 210 -1.88 -3.88 -15.43
C LYS A 210 -1.76 -2.79 -14.37
N ALA A 211 -0.62 -2.69 -13.69
CA ALA A 211 -0.44 -1.73 -12.61
C ALA A 211 0.99 -1.20 -12.58
N LEU A 212 1.11 0.12 -12.62
CA LEU A 212 2.38 0.83 -12.56
C LEU A 212 2.31 1.93 -11.49
N ILE A 213 3.13 1.78 -10.46
CA ILE A 213 3.17 2.70 -9.31
C ILE A 213 4.53 3.41 -9.32
N CYS A 214 4.51 4.72 -9.55
CA CYS A 214 5.69 5.56 -9.77
C CYS A 214 5.72 6.79 -8.86
N LYS A 215 5.20 6.67 -7.63
CA LYS A 215 5.11 7.81 -6.71
C LYS A 215 6.48 8.43 -6.45
N GLY A 216 6.55 9.76 -6.50
CA GLY A 216 7.76 10.52 -6.18
C GLY A 216 8.92 10.31 -7.15
N CYS A 217 8.68 9.69 -8.32
CA CYS A 217 9.69 9.53 -9.36
C CYS A 217 9.85 10.85 -10.15
N THR A 218 10.58 11.80 -9.58
CA THR A 218 10.75 13.16 -10.15
C THR A 218 11.52 13.19 -11.47
N GLY A 219 12.17 12.09 -11.87
CA GLY A 219 12.84 11.98 -13.17
C GLY A 219 11.90 11.70 -14.35
N LEU A 220 10.61 11.46 -14.10
CA LEU A 220 9.62 11.15 -15.12
C LEU A 220 9.00 12.41 -15.73
N THR A 221 8.86 12.42 -17.05
CA THR A 221 8.20 13.47 -17.83
C THR A 221 7.10 12.88 -18.72
N ASP A 222 6.47 13.73 -19.53
CA ASP A 222 5.43 13.32 -20.47
C ASP A 222 5.92 12.27 -21.48
N GLU A 223 7.23 12.24 -21.79
CA GLU A 223 7.82 11.24 -22.69
C GLU A 223 7.75 9.82 -22.11
N GLY A 224 7.98 9.65 -20.81
CA GLY A 224 7.81 8.35 -20.15
C GLY A 224 6.37 7.86 -20.24
N LEU A 225 5.39 8.76 -20.06
CA LEU A 225 3.97 8.44 -20.20
C LEU A 225 3.55 8.18 -21.65
N ARG A 226 4.20 8.82 -22.64
CA ARG A 226 4.02 8.50 -24.05
C ARG A 226 4.27 7.02 -24.32
N HIS A 227 5.40 6.50 -23.84
CA HIS A 227 5.74 5.08 -24.00
C HIS A 227 4.76 4.15 -23.30
N VAL A 228 4.26 4.52 -22.12
CA VAL A 228 3.21 3.77 -21.42
C VAL A 228 1.93 3.74 -22.25
N GLY A 229 1.47 4.89 -22.76
CA GLY A 229 0.28 4.98 -23.61
C GLY A 229 0.42 4.18 -24.92
N GLU A 230 1.60 4.15 -25.53
CA GLU A 230 1.87 3.43 -26.78
C GLU A 230 1.91 1.89 -26.64
N HIS A 231 2.09 1.36 -25.42
CA HIS A 231 2.43 -0.05 -25.25
C HIS A 231 1.69 -0.80 -24.14
N CYS A 232 1.16 -0.12 -23.13
CA CYS A 232 0.53 -0.72 -21.95
C CYS A 232 -1.01 -0.65 -22.02
N HIS A 233 -1.62 -1.18 -23.08
CA HIS A 233 -3.06 -1.05 -23.32
C HIS A 233 -3.97 -1.76 -22.30
N ASP A 234 -3.41 -2.71 -21.53
CA ASP A 234 -4.11 -3.43 -20.46
C ASP A 234 -3.94 -2.77 -19.07
N LEU A 235 -3.36 -1.57 -19.01
CA LEU A 235 -3.14 -0.83 -17.77
C LEU A 235 -4.47 -0.47 -17.11
N ARG A 236 -4.58 -0.79 -15.82
CA ARG A 236 -5.74 -0.57 -14.94
C ARG A 236 -5.42 0.37 -13.79
N VAL A 237 -4.19 0.35 -13.29
CA VAL A 237 -3.77 1.13 -12.14
C VAL A 237 -2.54 1.95 -12.53
N LEU A 238 -2.63 3.26 -12.40
CA LEU A 238 -1.50 4.17 -12.57
C LEU A 238 -1.43 5.12 -11.38
N ASN A 239 -0.30 5.12 -10.67
CA ASN A 239 -0.06 6.08 -9.59
C ASN A 239 1.18 6.92 -9.91
N LEU A 240 0.97 8.21 -10.06
CA LEU A 240 1.98 9.22 -10.39
C LEU A 240 2.07 10.29 -9.30
N GLN A 241 1.67 9.97 -8.07
CA GLN A 241 1.68 10.94 -6.97
C GLN A 241 3.04 11.63 -6.86
N SER A 242 3.06 12.95 -6.77
CA SER A 242 4.27 13.77 -6.65
C SER A 242 5.25 13.67 -7.83
N CYS A 243 4.81 13.26 -9.02
CA CYS A 243 5.59 13.36 -10.26
C CYS A 243 5.46 14.77 -10.87
N SER A 244 6.14 15.75 -10.28
CA SER A 244 5.96 17.19 -10.54
C SER A 244 6.28 17.69 -11.96
N HIS A 245 6.88 16.85 -12.80
CA HIS A 245 7.24 17.19 -14.19
C HIS A 245 6.21 16.71 -15.23
N ILE A 246 5.22 15.92 -14.82
CA ILE A 246 4.11 15.49 -15.67
C ILE A 246 3.14 16.65 -15.91
N THR A 247 2.65 16.78 -17.13
CA THR A 247 1.66 17.78 -17.55
C THR A 247 0.44 17.13 -18.22
N ASP A 248 -0.51 17.96 -18.65
CA ASP A 248 -1.68 17.52 -19.42
C ASP A 248 -1.31 16.66 -20.64
N GLN A 249 -0.17 16.94 -21.27
CA GLN A 249 0.29 16.21 -22.44
C GLN A 249 0.57 14.74 -22.10
N GLY A 250 1.27 14.47 -21.00
CA GLY A 250 1.53 13.11 -20.53
C GLY A 250 0.25 12.35 -20.25
N ILE A 251 -0.72 12.99 -19.60
CA ILE A 251 -2.03 12.39 -19.31
C ILE A 251 -2.83 12.14 -20.60
N SER A 252 -2.69 13.00 -21.62
CA SER A 252 -3.33 12.77 -22.92
C SER A 252 -2.82 11.49 -23.60
N TYR A 253 -1.54 11.15 -23.46
CA TYR A 253 -1.01 9.88 -23.97
C TYR A 253 -1.60 8.68 -23.26
N ILE A 254 -1.76 8.76 -21.93
CA ILE A 254 -2.43 7.72 -21.14
C ILE A 254 -3.88 7.57 -21.59
N ALA A 255 -4.63 8.67 -21.70
CA ALA A 255 -6.02 8.64 -22.14
C ALA A 255 -6.19 8.04 -23.54
N ASN A 256 -5.25 8.28 -24.46
CA ASN A 256 -5.29 7.76 -25.82
C ASN A 256 -4.94 6.27 -25.94
N GLY A 257 -4.24 5.71 -24.94
CA GLY A 257 -3.69 4.35 -25.04
C GLY A 257 -4.20 3.35 -24.01
N CYS A 258 -4.64 3.83 -22.84
CA CYS A 258 -4.97 3.03 -21.66
C CYS A 258 -6.47 3.08 -21.35
N HIS A 259 -7.31 2.59 -22.26
CA HIS A 259 -8.77 2.67 -22.13
C HIS A 259 -9.38 1.78 -21.03
N ARG A 260 -8.57 0.90 -20.42
CA ARG A 260 -8.97 0.01 -19.32
C ARG A 260 -8.61 0.58 -17.94
N LEU A 261 -8.19 1.84 -17.86
CA LEU A 261 -7.77 2.45 -16.61
C LEU A 261 -8.94 2.51 -15.62
N ASP A 262 -8.76 1.87 -14.46
CA ASP A 262 -9.73 1.79 -13.38
C ASP A 262 -9.35 2.75 -12.23
N TYR A 263 -8.05 2.92 -11.95
CA TYR A 263 -7.50 3.77 -10.90
C TYR A 263 -6.41 4.69 -11.46
N LEU A 264 -6.51 5.99 -11.13
CA LEU A 264 -5.50 6.99 -11.44
C LEU A 264 -5.24 7.91 -10.24
N CYS A 265 -3.98 8.02 -9.83
CA CYS A 265 -3.55 9.01 -8.86
C CYS A 265 -2.57 10.00 -9.49
N LEU A 266 -2.95 11.28 -9.46
CA LEU A 266 -2.18 12.45 -9.89
C LEU A 266 -1.94 13.42 -8.73
N SER A 267 -2.17 13.00 -7.48
CA SER A 267 -2.04 13.90 -6.33
C SER A 267 -0.65 14.54 -6.26
N MET A 268 -0.60 15.83 -5.94
CA MET A 268 0.62 16.65 -5.89
C MET A 268 1.33 16.81 -7.25
N CYS A 269 0.64 16.58 -8.38
CA CYS A 269 1.12 16.93 -9.71
C CYS A 269 0.66 18.36 -10.07
N SER A 270 1.38 19.36 -9.56
CA SER A 270 1.00 20.78 -9.61
C SER A 270 0.89 21.44 -11.00
N ARG A 271 1.13 20.71 -12.08
CA ARG A 271 1.08 21.19 -13.48
C ARG A 271 -0.13 20.67 -14.25
N ILE A 272 -0.97 19.86 -13.61
CA ILE A 272 -2.19 19.28 -14.20
C ILE A 272 -3.30 20.32 -14.19
N THR A 273 -3.99 20.47 -15.32
CA THR A 273 -5.13 21.38 -15.52
C THR A 273 -6.36 20.63 -16.02
N ASP A 274 -7.47 21.34 -16.23
CA ASP A 274 -8.71 20.78 -16.77
C ASP A 274 -8.53 20.04 -18.10
N ARG A 275 -7.49 20.34 -18.88
CA ARG A 275 -7.20 19.64 -20.14
C ARG A 275 -6.88 18.16 -19.91
N ALA A 276 -6.15 17.82 -18.85
CA ALA A 276 -5.90 16.43 -18.48
C ALA A 276 -7.21 15.69 -18.19
N LEU A 277 -8.09 16.29 -17.38
CA LEU A 277 -9.40 15.71 -17.04
C LEU A 277 -10.30 15.59 -18.27
N GLN A 278 -10.25 16.55 -19.19
CA GLN A 278 -10.94 16.48 -20.46
C GLN A 278 -10.45 15.28 -21.30
N SER A 279 -9.14 15.09 -21.43
CA SER A 279 -8.58 13.92 -22.12
C SER A 279 -9.01 12.61 -21.47
N LEU A 280 -8.91 12.50 -20.13
CA LEU A 280 -9.34 11.32 -19.38
C LEU A 280 -10.83 11.02 -19.60
N SER A 281 -11.68 12.06 -19.61
CA SER A 281 -13.12 11.89 -19.82
C SER A 281 -13.46 11.25 -21.18
N LEU A 282 -12.61 11.46 -22.19
CA LEU A 282 -12.82 10.92 -23.53
C LEU A 282 -12.22 9.52 -23.67
N GLY A 283 -11.06 9.28 -23.04
CA GLY A 283 -10.26 8.07 -23.24
C GLY A 283 -10.43 6.98 -22.17
N CYS A 284 -10.82 7.32 -20.94
CA CYS A 284 -10.82 6.44 -19.77
C CYS A 284 -12.20 6.41 -19.09
N GLN A 285 -13.24 6.02 -19.83
CA GLN A 285 -14.63 6.01 -19.33
C GLN A 285 -14.91 4.94 -18.25
N LEU A 286 -14.00 3.96 -18.11
CA LEU A 286 -14.06 2.92 -17.07
C LEU A 286 -13.42 3.35 -15.75
N LEU A 287 -12.94 4.59 -15.64
CA LEU A 287 -12.27 5.08 -14.43
C LEU A 287 -13.25 5.05 -13.24
N LYS A 288 -12.80 4.41 -12.16
CA LYS A 288 -13.54 4.24 -10.91
C LYS A 288 -12.97 5.08 -9.79
N ASP A 289 -11.66 5.25 -9.77
CA ASP A 289 -10.95 5.87 -8.66
C ASP A 289 -10.00 6.94 -9.21
N LEU A 290 -10.20 8.18 -8.77
CA LEU A 290 -9.43 9.33 -9.19
C LEU A 290 -8.95 10.13 -7.98
N GLU A 291 -7.64 10.16 -7.77
CA GLU A 291 -7.01 10.98 -6.75
C GLU A 291 -6.26 12.14 -7.42
N VAL A 292 -6.64 13.38 -7.11
CA VAL A 292 -6.03 14.60 -7.65
C VAL A 292 -5.72 15.62 -6.54
N SER A 293 -5.55 15.14 -5.31
CA SER A 293 -5.27 15.98 -4.13
C SER A 293 -4.06 16.90 -4.37
N GLY A 294 -4.18 18.19 -4.03
CA GLY A 294 -3.15 19.21 -4.23
C GLY A 294 -2.94 19.67 -5.68
N CYS A 295 -3.79 19.25 -6.63
CA CYS A 295 -3.79 19.79 -7.99
C CYS A 295 -4.56 21.12 -8.05
N SER A 296 -3.94 22.19 -7.57
CA SER A 296 -4.57 23.50 -7.38
C SER A 296 -5.00 24.26 -8.65
N LEU A 297 -4.68 23.75 -9.84
CA LEU A 297 -5.06 24.34 -11.13
C LEU A 297 -6.33 23.74 -11.74
N LEU A 298 -6.91 22.72 -11.10
CA LEU A 298 -8.17 22.09 -11.53
C LEU A 298 -9.36 22.95 -11.11
N THR A 299 -10.32 23.10 -12.02
CA THR A 299 -11.54 23.89 -11.81
C THR A 299 -12.79 23.04 -12.08
N ASP A 300 -13.97 23.65 -11.86
CA ASP A 300 -15.25 23.02 -12.15
C ASP A 300 -15.37 22.50 -13.60
N SER A 301 -14.67 23.11 -14.55
CA SER A 301 -14.69 22.71 -15.97
C SER A 301 -14.11 21.31 -16.20
N GLY A 302 -13.01 20.96 -15.54
CA GLY A 302 -12.41 19.62 -15.64
C GLY A 302 -13.33 18.54 -15.07
N PHE A 303 -13.93 18.81 -13.91
CA PHE A 303 -14.87 17.87 -13.28
C PHE A 303 -16.21 17.79 -14.02
N HIS A 304 -16.65 18.86 -14.69
CA HIS A 304 -17.78 18.80 -15.61
C HIS A 304 -17.54 17.79 -16.74
N ALA A 305 -16.34 17.79 -17.33
CA ALA A 305 -15.99 16.87 -18.40
C ALA A 305 -16.02 15.40 -17.91
N LEU A 306 -15.47 15.12 -16.73
CA LEU A 306 -15.52 13.80 -16.11
C LEU A 306 -16.96 13.37 -15.82
N ALA A 307 -17.75 14.20 -15.14
CA ALA A 307 -19.15 13.91 -14.82
C ALA A 307 -19.98 13.58 -16.07
N LYS A 308 -19.66 14.18 -17.21
CA LYS A 308 -20.35 13.96 -18.48
C LYS A 308 -20.10 12.57 -19.08
N ASN A 309 -18.92 11.97 -18.89
CA ASN A 309 -18.51 10.76 -19.63
C ASN A 309 -18.06 9.58 -18.74
N CYS A 310 -17.67 9.83 -17.49
CA CYS A 310 -17.15 8.84 -16.55
C CYS A 310 -18.20 8.52 -15.47
N HIS A 311 -19.25 7.79 -15.86
CA HIS A 311 -20.39 7.50 -14.96
C HIS A 311 -20.08 6.41 -13.91
N ASP A 312 -18.98 5.69 -14.09
CA ASP A 312 -18.52 4.61 -13.21
C ASP A 312 -17.56 5.06 -12.10
N LEU A 313 -17.34 6.37 -11.95
CA LEU A 313 -16.57 6.93 -10.83
C LEU A 313 -17.24 6.57 -9.50
N GLU A 314 -16.45 5.91 -8.65
CA GLU A 314 -16.78 5.40 -7.32
C GLU A 314 -16.07 6.18 -6.22
N ARG A 315 -14.82 6.59 -6.44
CA ARG A 315 -14.03 7.33 -5.44
C ARG A 315 -13.32 8.51 -6.08
N MET A 316 -13.40 9.66 -5.42
CA MET A 316 -12.71 10.88 -5.84
C MET A 316 -12.09 11.57 -4.63
N ASP A 317 -10.77 11.75 -4.67
CA ASP A 317 -10.04 12.58 -3.72
C ASP A 317 -9.66 13.91 -4.38
N LEU A 318 -10.37 14.97 -4.00
CA LEU A 318 -10.20 16.32 -4.51
C LEU A 318 -9.60 17.26 -3.44
N GLU A 319 -8.95 16.70 -2.41
CA GLU A 319 -8.39 17.49 -1.33
C GLU A 319 -7.47 18.61 -1.87
N ASP A 320 -7.59 19.83 -1.33
CA ASP A 320 -6.73 20.97 -1.72
C ASP A 320 -6.80 21.33 -3.23
N CYS A 321 -7.90 20.98 -3.90
CA CYS A 321 -8.27 21.57 -5.19
C CYS A 321 -8.92 22.94 -5.00
N SER A 322 -8.12 23.96 -4.67
CA SER A 322 -8.57 25.27 -4.18
C SER A 322 -9.50 26.09 -5.11
N LEU A 323 -9.64 25.71 -6.39
CA LEU A 323 -10.45 26.44 -7.38
C LEU A 323 -11.80 25.79 -7.67
N ILE A 324 -12.14 24.66 -7.05
CA ILE A 324 -13.45 24.04 -7.24
C ILE A 324 -14.51 24.73 -6.39
N THR A 325 -15.73 24.81 -6.91
CA THR A 325 -16.88 25.44 -6.25
C THR A 325 -18.05 24.46 -6.15
N ASP A 326 -19.20 24.94 -5.68
CA ASP A 326 -20.45 24.18 -5.65
C ASP A 326 -20.86 23.64 -7.05
N GLN A 327 -20.34 24.19 -8.14
CA GLN A 327 -20.56 23.64 -9.47
C GLN A 327 -19.96 22.25 -9.66
N THR A 328 -18.75 21.99 -9.14
CA THR A 328 -18.17 20.63 -9.14
C THR A 328 -19.10 19.66 -8.43
N ALA A 329 -19.55 20.00 -7.23
CA ALA A 329 -20.49 19.20 -6.45
C ALA A 329 -21.79 18.91 -7.24
N SER A 330 -22.36 19.90 -7.91
CA SER A 330 -23.53 19.77 -8.80
C SER A 330 -23.27 18.88 -10.02
N HIS A 331 -22.11 19.00 -10.67
CA HIS A 331 -21.73 18.16 -11.79
C HIS A 331 -21.59 16.69 -11.37
N LEU A 332 -20.91 16.42 -10.25
CA LEU A 332 -20.77 15.07 -9.73
C LEU A 332 -22.12 14.46 -9.34
N ALA A 333 -23.01 15.23 -8.70
CA ALA A 333 -24.35 14.79 -8.33
C ALA A 333 -25.19 14.32 -9.53
N THR A 334 -25.02 14.99 -10.69
CA THR A 334 -25.79 14.71 -11.92
C THR A 334 -25.14 13.64 -12.80
N GLY A 335 -23.81 13.58 -12.84
CA GLY A 335 -23.05 12.72 -13.75
C GLY A 335 -22.53 11.41 -13.15
N CYS A 336 -22.11 11.42 -11.88
CA CYS A 336 -21.41 10.31 -11.22
C CYS A 336 -22.38 9.49 -10.36
N ARG A 337 -23.06 8.53 -11.00
CA ARG A 337 -24.13 7.73 -10.36
C ARG A 337 -23.61 6.63 -9.43
N ASN A 338 -22.32 6.33 -9.50
CA ASN A 338 -21.69 5.26 -8.76
C ASN A 338 -20.81 5.76 -7.60
N LEU A 339 -20.85 7.05 -7.27
CA LEU A 339 -19.98 7.65 -6.25
C LEU A 339 -20.26 7.08 -4.86
N ILE A 340 -19.21 6.59 -4.21
CA ILE A 340 -19.20 5.93 -2.89
C ILE A 340 -18.39 6.77 -1.90
N GLU A 341 -17.26 7.34 -2.32
CA GLU A 341 -16.38 8.13 -1.46
C GLU A 341 -15.98 9.43 -2.16
N LEU A 342 -16.14 10.55 -1.48
CA LEU A 342 -15.76 11.86 -1.99
C LEU A 342 -15.03 12.65 -0.89
N SER A 343 -13.81 13.08 -1.19
CA SER A 343 -13.11 14.09 -0.38
C SER A 343 -13.13 15.44 -1.08
N LEU A 344 -13.59 16.45 -0.35
CA LEU A 344 -13.55 17.87 -0.70
C LEU A 344 -12.77 18.65 0.39
N SER A 345 -11.94 17.96 1.17
CA SER A 345 -11.19 18.60 2.25
C SER A 345 -10.30 19.73 1.69
N HIS A 346 -10.17 20.83 2.42
CA HIS A 346 -9.45 22.03 1.98
C HIS A 346 -10.01 22.71 0.70
N CYS A 347 -11.20 22.32 0.20
CA CYS A 347 -11.88 23.04 -0.87
C CYS A 347 -12.67 24.22 -0.28
N GLU A 348 -11.98 25.34 -0.03
CA GLU A 348 -12.50 26.47 0.75
C GLU A 348 -13.73 27.17 0.15
N LEU A 349 -13.97 27.00 -1.15
CA LEU A 349 -15.08 27.61 -1.88
C LEU A 349 -16.36 26.75 -1.90
N ILE A 350 -16.33 25.55 -1.33
CA ILE A 350 -17.50 24.68 -1.19
C ILE A 350 -18.38 25.19 -0.05
N THR A 351 -19.68 25.31 -0.32
CA THR A 351 -20.70 25.78 0.62
C THR A 351 -21.79 24.73 0.86
N ASP A 352 -22.72 25.04 1.77
CA ASP A 352 -23.90 24.22 2.01
C ASP A 352 -24.72 23.95 0.73
N GLU A 353 -24.68 24.86 -0.26
CA GLU A 353 -25.38 24.70 -1.54
C GLU A 353 -24.80 23.59 -2.42
N GLY A 354 -23.47 23.44 -2.44
CA GLY A 354 -22.79 22.33 -3.11
C GLY A 354 -23.16 21.01 -2.45
N ILE A 355 -23.13 20.94 -1.12
CA ILE A 355 -23.50 19.73 -0.38
C ILE A 355 -24.98 19.38 -0.57
N ARG A 356 -25.86 20.39 -0.61
CA ARG A 356 -27.28 20.20 -0.93
C ARG A 356 -27.47 19.61 -2.33
N SER A 357 -26.71 20.08 -3.31
CA SER A 357 -26.73 19.55 -4.68
C SER A 357 -26.26 18.10 -4.72
N LEU A 358 -25.17 17.77 -4.02
CA LEU A 358 -24.68 16.38 -3.87
C LEU A 358 -25.71 15.47 -3.23
N ALA A 359 -26.33 15.90 -2.13
CA ALA A 359 -27.34 15.11 -1.41
C ALA A 359 -28.57 14.77 -2.26
N GLN A 360 -28.89 15.59 -3.27
CA GLN A 360 -29.98 15.35 -4.22
C GLN A 360 -29.58 14.40 -5.37
N GLY A 361 -28.29 14.11 -5.53
CA GLY A 361 -27.78 13.19 -6.54
C GLY A 361 -28.19 11.73 -6.28
N LEU A 362 -28.28 10.94 -7.36
CA LEU A 362 -28.65 9.53 -7.28
C LEU A 362 -27.65 8.71 -6.45
N SER A 363 -26.36 8.99 -6.60
CA SER A 363 -25.30 8.34 -5.84
C SER A 363 -25.44 8.58 -4.33
N ALA A 364 -25.81 9.80 -3.92
CA ALA A 364 -26.00 10.14 -2.51
C ALA A 364 -27.16 9.39 -1.84
N GLN A 365 -28.17 8.98 -2.62
CA GLN A 365 -29.33 8.24 -2.12
C GLN A 365 -29.08 6.73 -2.04
N GLU A 366 -28.20 6.19 -2.88
CA GLU A 366 -28.06 4.74 -3.08
C GLU A 366 -26.68 4.18 -2.69
N LYS A 367 -25.61 5.00 -2.66
CA LYS A 367 -24.23 4.49 -2.67
C LYS A 367 -23.22 5.29 -1.85
N LEU A 368 -23.41 6.60 -1.68
CA LEU A 368 -22.45 7.45 -0.99
C LEU A 368 -22.30 6.99 0.46
N ASN A 369 -21.09 6.60 0.84
CA ASN A 369 -20.77 6.03 2.15
C ASN A 369 -19.81 6.93 2.94
N VAL A 370 -18.95 7.67 2.26
CA VAL A 370 -17.91 8.51 2.86
C VAL A 370 -17.93 9.90 2.23
N LEU A 371 -17.98 10.93 3.06
CA LEU A 371 -17.84 12.32 2.64
C LEU A 371 -16.86 13.06 3.58
N GLU A 372 -15.78 13.59 3.02
CA GLU A 372 -14.74 14.32 3.78
C GLU A 372 -14.82 15.80 3.40
N LEU A 373 -15.02 16.67 4.39
CA LEU A 373 -15.24 18.12 4.25
C LEU A 373 -14.32 18.91 5.19
N ASP A 374 -13.20 18.30 5.60
CA ASP A 374 -12.30 18.92 6.57
C ASP A 374 -11.78 20.25 6.03
N ASN A 375 -11.66 21.26 6.89
CA ASN A 375 -11.18 22.58 6.48
C ASN A 375 -12.02 23.24 5.36
N CYS A 376 -13.32 22.93 5.25
CA CYS A 376 -14.27 23.71 4.46
C CYS A 376 -14.95 24.76 5.36
N PRO A 377 -14.47 26.02 5.41
CA PRO A 377 -14.90 27.02 6.40
C PRO A 377 -16.34 27.53 6.18
N LEU A 378 -16.89 27.34 4.98
CA LEU A 378 -18.24 27.78 4.61
C LEU A 378 -19.33 26.71 4.86
N ILE A 379 -18.94 25.53 5.35
CA ILE A 379 -19.88 24.46 5.72
C ILE A 379 -20.47 24.74 7.10
N THR A 380 -21.80 24.68 7.19
CA THR A 380 -22.57 24.93 8.41
C THR A 380 -23.46 23.75 8.77
N ASP A 381 -24.30 23.91 9.80
CA ASP A 381 -25.36 22.95 10.14
C ASP A 381 -26.31 22.67 8.96
N GLN A 382 -26.47 23.59 7.99
CA GLN A 382 -27.38 23.43 6.85
C GLN A 382 -26.93 22.33 5.87
N ALA A 383 -25.63 22.15 5.67
CA ALA A 383 -25.10 21.00 4.93
C ALA A 383 -25.53 19.66 5.58
N LEU A 384 -25.42 19.57 6.92
CA LEU A 384 -25.84 18.38 7.65
C LEU A 384 -27.34 18.13 7.55
N GLU A 385 -28.15 19.19 7.53
CA GLU A 385 -29.59 19.06 7.31
C GLU A 385 -29.91 18.53 5.91
N SER A 386 -29.15 18.94 4.89
CA SER A 386 -29.31 18.44 3.53
C SER A 386 -28.92 16.97 3.38
N LEU A 387 -27.91 16.50 4.13
CA LEU A 387 -27.41 15.12 4.08
C LEU A 387 -28.29 14.11 4.84
N GLN A 388 -29.39 14.53 5.49
CA GLN A 388 -30.25 13.62 6.27
C GLN A 388 -30.90 12.53 5.42
N GLU A 389 -31.07 12.77 4.12
CA GLU A 389 -31.63 11.80 3.18
C GLU A 389 -30.59 10.82 2.63
N CYS A 390 -29.30 11.02 2.90
CA CYS A 390 -28.21 10.14 2.48
C CYS A 390 -28.10 8.91 3.40
N ARG A 391 -29.06 7.99 3.29
CA ARG A 391 -29.21 6.85 4.21
C ARG A 391 -28.08 5.84 4.18
N THR A 392 -27.29 5.81 3.11
CA THR A 392 -26.12 4.95 2.97
C THR A 392 -24.87 5.53 3.62
N LEU A 393 -24.87 6.82 3.96
CA LEU A 393 -23.71 7.48 4.54
C LEU A 393 -23.31 6.77 5.84
N THR A 394 -22.01 6.48 5.97
CA THR A 394 -21.45 5.76 7.13
C THR A 394 -20.39 6.58 7.84
N ARG A 395 -19.68 7.46 7.13
CA ARG A 395 -18.63 8.33 7.67
C ARG A 395 -18.74 9.73 7.07
N ILE A 396 -18.64 10.74 7.94
CA ILE A 396 -18.46 12.13 7.54
C ILE A 396 -17.35 12.78 8.38
N GLU A 397 -16.44 13.48 7.71
CA GLU A 397 -15.32 14.20 8.35
C GLU A 397 -15.53 15.71 8.21
N LEU A 398 -15.44 16.42 9.33
CA LEU A 398 -15.79 17.84 9.53
C LEU A 398 -14.77 18.53 10.44
N TYR A 399 -13.53 18.06 10.47
CA TYR A 399 -12.45 18.71 11.20
C TYR A 399 -12.29 20.14 10.69
N ASP A 400 -12.15 21.08 11.61
CA ASP A 400 -11.98 22.52 11.31
C ASP A 400 -13.11 23.18 10.49
N CYS A 401 -14.29 22.55 10.37
CA CYS A 401 -15.53 23.22 9.93
C CYS A 401 -16.12 24.06 11.08
N GLN A 402 -15.57 25.25 11.31
CA GLN A 402 -15.86 26.06 12.50
C GLN A 402 -17.33 26.50 12.65
N GLN A 403 -18.10 26.52 11.57
CA GLN A 403 -19.51 26.90 11.58
C GLN A 403 -20.46 25.72 11.84
N VAL A 404 -19.95 24.48 11.88
CA VAL A 404 -20.72 23.30 12.28
C VAL A 404 -20.79 23.23 13.80
N THR A 405 -22.01 23.12 14.32
CA THR A 405 -22.25 23.14 15.77
C THR A 405 -22.42 21.73 16.34
N ARG A 406 -22.15 21.58 17.64
CA ARG A 406 -22.48 20.34 18.38
C ARG A 406 -23.98 20.01 18.31
N SER A 407 -24.84 21.02 18.24
CA SER A 407 -26.28 20.84 18.08
C SER A 407 -26.66 20.31 16.69
N GLY A 408 -26.04 20.82 15.63
CA GLY A 408 -26.23 20.34 14.26
C GLY A 408 -25.88 18.88 14.12
N ILE A 409 -24.70 18.49 14.61
CA ILE A 409 -24.28 17.08 14.61
C ILE A 409 -25.25 16.20 15.40
N ARG A 410 -25.75 16.67 16.56
CA ARG A 410 -26.76 15.90 17.32
C ARG A 410 -28.06 15.71 16.54
N ARG A 411 -28.57 16.75 15.86
CA ARG A 411 -29.77 16.64 14.99
C ARG A 411 -29.52 15.68 13.84
N PHE A 412 -28.38 15.80 13.18
CA PHE A 412 -27.97 14.92 12.09
C PHE A 412 -27.96 13.44 12.50
N LYS A 413 -27.33 13.13 13.65
CA LYS A 413 -27.29 11.76 14.20
C LYS A 413 -28.63 11.24 14.70
N GLN A 414 -29.64 12.09 14.95
CA GLN A 414 -30.98 11.60 15.26
C GLN A 414 -31.63 10.95 14.03
N ASN A 415 -31.35 11.47 12.83
CA ASN A 415 -31.84 10.90 11.57
C ASN A 415 -30.94 9.77 11.06
N LEU A 416 -29.63 9.89 11.24
CA LEU A 416 -28.64 8.88 10.82
C LEU A 416 -27.80 8.38 12.01
N PRO A 417 -28.34 7.50 12.87
CA PRO A 417 -27.71 7.12 14.14
C PRO A 417 -26.42 6.31 13.99
N THR A 418 -26.25 5.60 12.87
CA THR A 418 -25.09 4.76 12.59
C THR A 418 -23.92 5.52 11.97
N VAL A 419 -24.11 6.77 11.54
CA VAL A 419 -23.05 7.58 10.93
C VAL A 419 -21.98 7.92 11.97
N MET A 420 -20.72 7.64 11.59
CA MET A 420 -19.54 8.13 12.28
C MET A 420 -19.27 9.57 11.83
N VAL A 421 -19.38 10.51 12.78
CA VAL A 421 -19.06 11.93 12.56
C VAL A 421 -17.74 12.22 13.24
N HIS A 422 -16.73 12.58 12.46
CA HIS A 422 -15.42 12.99 12.94
C HIS A 422 -15.33 14.51 12.90
N ALA A 423 -15.25 15.14 14.07
CA ALA A 423 -15.16 16.59 14.20
C ALA A 423 -14.40 16.94 15.48
N TYR A 424 -13.61 18.01 15.44
CA TYR A 424 -12.94 18.54 16.63
C TYR A 424 -13.70 19.74 17.19
N PHE A 425 -14.10 19.65 18.47
CA PHE A 425 -14.63 20.79 19.21
C PHE A 425 -13.68 21.10 20.35
N ALA A 426 -12.92 22.19 20.22
CA ALA A 426 -12.07 22.68 21.28
C ALA A 426 -12.86 22.72 22.61
N PRO A 427 -12.30 22.21 23.73
CA PRO A 427 -12.92 22.38 25.02
C PRO A 427 -13.10 23.88 25.29
N ALA A 428 -14.23 24.27 25.88
CA ALA A 428 -14.44 25.67 26.26
C ALA A 428 -13.25 26.12 27.13
N THR A 429 -12.55 27.16 26.70
CA THR A 429 -11.50 27.78 27.51
C THR A 429 -12.14 28.14 28.84
N PRO A 430 -11.65 27.61 29.98
CA PRO A 430 -12.23 27.94 31.28
C PRO A 430 -12.27 29.46 31.42
N PRO A 431 -13.36 30.06 31.92
CA PRO A 431 -13.41 31.49 32.15
C PRO A 431 -12.19 31.88 32.97
N VAL A 432 -11.53 32.98 32.58
CA VAL A 432 -10.36 33.49 33.30
C VAL A 432 -10.82 33.86 34.70
N HIS A 433 -10.64 32.94 35.66
CA HIS A 433 -10.81 33.25 37.06
C HIS A 433 -9.77 34.31 37.39
N GLN A 434 -10.21 35.56 37.57
CA GLN A 434 -9.43 36.58 38.26
C GLN A 434 -9.20 36.12 39.70
N ARG A 435 -8.17 35.30 39.98
CA ARG A 435 -7.67 35.13 41.35
C ARG A 435 -6.14 35.00 41.38
N ARG A 436 -5.56 36.06 41.95
CA ARG A 436 -4.35 36.19 42.77
C ARG A 436 -3.29 35.09 42.64
N ASN A 437 -2.08 35.53 42.27
CA ASN A 437 -0.77 34.90 42.45
C ASN A 437 -0.76 33.65 43.34
N GLN A 438 -0.58 32.48 42.73
CA GLN A 438 0.33 31.45 43.24
C GLN A 438 0.69 30.46 42.13
N HIS A 439 1.89 29.88 42.25
CA HIS A 439 2.72 29.39 41.15
C HIS A 439 2.15 28.15 40.45
N ARG A 440 2.12 28.17 39.11
CA ARG A 440 1.74 27.02 38.28
C ARG A 440 2.96 26.12 38.04
N TYR A 441 2.88 24.87 38.49
CA TYR A 441 3.63 23.78 37.86
C TYR A 441 2.74 23.13 36.79
N CYS A 442 3.23 23.11 35.55
CA CYS A 442 2.58 22.48 34.42
C CYS A 442 2.72 20.95 34.53
N ARG A 443 1.59 20.22 34.55
CA ARG A 443 1.52 18.77 34.30
C ARG A 443 0.57 18.51 33.13
N CYS A 444 1.02 18.84 31.93
CA CYS A 444 0.41 18.36 30.70
C CYS A 444 1.23 17.18 30.20
N CYS A 445 0.77 15.96 30.48
CA CYS A 445 1.04 14.71 29.76
C CYS A 445 0.45 13.54 30.55
N VAL A 446 -0.83 13.23 30.35
CA VAL A 446 -1.31 11.84 30.44
C VAL A 446 -2.35 11.66 29.33
N ILE A 447 -1.92 10.91 28.31
CA ILE A 447 -2.72 10.24 27.28
C ILE A 447 -3.44 9.08 27.96
N ILE A 448 -4.75 8.93 27.74
CA ILE A 448 -5.39 7.64 27.43
C ILE A 448 -6.39 7.89 26.32
#